data_AF-A0A498NAB7-F1
#
_entry.id   AF-A0A498NAB7-F1
#
_cell.length_a   1.000
_cell.length_b   1.000
_cell.length_c   1.000
_cell.angle_alpha   90.00
_cell.angle_beta   90.00
_cell.angle_gamma   90.00
#
_symmetry.space_group_name_H-M   'P 1'
#
loop_
_entity.id
_entity.type
_entity.pdbx_description
1 polymer ?
#
loop_
_entity_poly.entity_id
_entity_poly.type
_entity_poly.pdbx_seq_one_letter_code
_entity_poly.pdbx_strand_id
1 'polypeptide(L)'
;MEEELNALKKEVRILRSKNEESSKVAFSASLYGSAGFKDFGPHEEATTLVYENVFTNNGNAYDSTTGIFTAPVKGVYFFNYVVFNPSDYATGVRLLKNGNFVVSASDNPNGQDREDTTSNSVSLALERGDQIHLQLIEHRRVYEDTWRRNTFSGHLLFAL
;
A
#
# COMPACT_ATOMS: atom_id res chain seq x y z
N MET A 1 30.74 11.98 -37.22
CA MET A 1 29.84 13.13 -36.97
C MET A 1 28.36 12.79 -37.14
N GLU A 2 27.85 12.45 -38.34
CA GLU A 2 26.41 12.18 -38.53
C GLU A 2 25.95 10.84 -37.90
N GLU A 3 26.77 9.78 -38.00
CA GLU A 3 26.51 8.52 -37.31
C GLU A 3 26.49 8.66 -35.79
N GLU A 4 27.46 9.38 -35.22
CA GLU A 4 27.53 9.68 -33.78
C GLU A 4 26.33 10.50 -33.32
N LEU A 5 25.89 11.49 -34.11
CA LEU A 5 24.69 12.28 -33.83
C LEU A 5 23.42 11.40 -33.81
N ASN A 6 23.32 10.44 -34.73
CA ASN A 6 22.20 9.51 -34.80
C ASN A 6 22.21 8.52 -33.63
N ALA A 7 23.39 8.02 -33.24
CA ALA A 7 23.56 7.18 -32.06
C ALA A 7 23.13 7.93 -30.78
N LEU A 8 23.60 9.17 -30.60
CA LEU A 8 23.25 9.99 -29.43
C LEU A 8 21.75 10.29 -29.35
N LYS A 9 21.11 10.63 -30.48
CA LYS A 9 19.64 10.84 -30.54
C LYS A 9 18.87 9.58 -30.12
N LYS A 10 19.35 8.40 -30.53
CA LYS A 10 18.74 7.11 -30.15
C LYS A 10 18.88 6.88 -28.64
N GLU A 11 20.05 7.14 -28.07
CA GLU A 11 20.30 7.00 -26.64
C GLU A 11 19.41 7.95 -25.81
N VAL A 12 19.29 9.22 -26.21
CA VAL A 12 18.40 10.18 -25.54
C VAL A 12 16.95 9.71 -25.56
N ARG A 13 16.47 9.13 -26.66
CA ARG A 13 15.11 8.57 -26.74
C ARG A 13 14.91 7.40 -25.76
N ILE A 14 15.89 6.51 -25.66
CA ILE A 14 15.86 5.36 -24.73
C ILE A 14 15.88 5.84 -23.27
N LEU A 15 16.71 6.83 -22.95
CA LEU A 15 16.78 7.37 -21.60
C LEU A 15 15.47 8.05 -21.19
N ARG A 16 14.84 8.79 -22.11
CA ARG A 16 13.52 9.39 -21.87
C ARG A 16 12.45 8.34 -21.62
N SER A 17 12.39 7.28 -22.44
CA SER A 17 11.40 6.22 -22.24
C SER A 17 11.60 5.48 -20.92
N LYS A 18 12.85 5.18 -20.53
CA LYS A 18 13.16 4.57 -19.23
C LYS A 18 12.76 5.47 -18.06
N ASN A 19 13.02 6.77 -18.19
CA ASN A 19 12.63 7.75 -17.18
C ASN A 19 11.10 7.83 -17.03
N GLU A 20 10.37 7.86 -18.16
CA GLU A 20 8.90 7.82 -18.18
C GLU A 20 8.34 6.54 -17.54
N GLU A 21 8.92 5.38 -17.83
CA GLU A 21 8.53 4.11 -17.19
C GLU A 21 8.80 4.12 -15.68
N SER A 22 9.95 4.66 -15.25
CA SER A 22 10.28 4.78 -13.82
C SER A 22 9.37 5.73 -13.05
N SER A 23 8.67 6.64 -13.76
CA SER A 23 7.68 7.56 -13.18
C SER A 23 6.26 6.98 -13.11
N LYS A 24 6.05 5.75 -13.59
CA LYS A 24 4.75 5.05 -13.51
C LYS A 24 4.76 4.08 -12.32
N VAL A 25 4.46 4.62 -11.15
CA VAL A 25 4.44 3.85 -9.91
C VAL A 25 3.02 3.78 -9.38
N ALA A 26 2.47 2.57 -9.30
CA ALA A 26 1.17 2.32 -8.70
C ALA A 26 1.07 0.88 -8.23
N PHE A 27 0.51 0.67 -7.05
CA PHE A 27 0.12 -0.65 -6.57
C PHE A 27 -1.30 -0.61 -6.00
N SER A 28 -1.97 -1.76 -6.05
CA SER A 28 -3.22 -1.98 -5.36
C SER A 28 -3.29 -3.46 -4.98
N ALA A 29 -3.56 -3.74 -3.73
CA ALA A 29 -3.63 -5.09 -3.20
C ALA A 29 -4.78 -5.21 -2.18
N SER A 30 -5.21 -6.45 -1.96
CA SER A 30 -6.16 -6.82 -0.91
C SER A 30 -5.55 -7.88 0.00
N LEU A 31 -6.07 -7.99 1.23
CA LEU A 31 -5.79 -9.16 2.06
C LEU A 31 -6.31 -10.41 1.35
N TYR A 32 -5.57 -11.52 1.44
CA TYR A 32 -5.88 -12.74 0.71
C TYR A 32 -6.52 -13.79 1.61
N GLY A 33 -7.85 -13.86 1.58
CA GLY A 33 -8.63 -14.99 2.12
C GLY A 33 -8.27 -16.30 1.44
N SER A 34 -7.34 -17.08 2.00
CA SER A 34 -7.18 -18.48 1.59
C SER A 34 -8.47 -19.23 1.94
N ALA A 35 -9.18 -19.74 0.93
CA ALA A 35 -10.37 -20.60 1.01
C ALA A 35 -11.12 -20.62 2.36
N GLY A 36 -11.70 -19.48 2.76
CA GLY A 36 -12.45 -19.38 4.02
C GLY A 36 -12.51 -17.96 4.58
N PHE A 37 -13.04 -17.88 5.80
CA PHE A 37 -13.04 -16.68 6.63
C PHE A 37 -11.91 -16.80 7.64
N LYS A 38 -11.11 -15.75 7.79
CA LYS A 38 -10.02 -15.72 8.78
C LYS A 38 -9.92 -14.32 9.36
N ASP A 39 -9.78 -14.23 10.68
CA ASP A 39 -9.36 -12.98 11.31
C ASP A 39 -7.84 -12.93 11.35
N PHE A 40 -7.27 -11.78 11.01
CA PHE A 40 -5.88 -11.45 11.32
C PHE A 40 -5.86 -10.73 12.67
N GLY A 41 -5.09 -11.26 13.63
CA GLY A 41 -5.14 -10.85 15.04
C GLY A 41 -6.22 -11.59 15.86
N PRO A 42 -6.37 -11.24 17.15
CA PRO A 42 -5.65 -10.19 17.83
C PRO A 42 -4.23 -10.64 18.15
N HIS A 43 -3.30 -9.71 18.08
CA HIS A 43 -1.90 -9.93 18.45
C HIS A 43 -1.56 -9.04 19.66
N GLU A 44 -0.70 -9.54 20.56
CA GLU A 44 -0.21 -8.77 21.71
C GLU A 44 0.59 -7.54 21.28
N GLU A 45 1.26 -7.64 20.13
CA GLU A 45 2.08 -6.58 19.55
C GLU A 45 1.51 -6.13 18.21
N ALA A 46 1.74 -4.86 17.88
CA ALA A 46 1.40 -4.34 16.56
C ALA A 46 2.12 -5.14 15.46
N THR A 47 1.38 -5.59 14.46
CA THR A 47 1.87 -6.53 13.45
C THR A 47 1.66 -5.97 12.05
N THR A 48 2.68 -6.07 11.19
CA THR A 48 2.58 -5.63 9.79
C THR A 48 1.55 -6.45 9.04
N LEU A 49 0.66 -5.76 8.31
CA LEU A 49 -0.32 -6.39 7.43
C LEU A 49 0.28 -6.63 6.04
N VAL A 50 0.21 -7.88 5.59
CA VAL A 50 0.68 -8.27 4.26
C VAL A 50 -0.54 -8.46 3.35
N TYR A 51 -0.74 -7.52 2.42
CA TYR A 51 -1.80 -7.61 1.41
C TYR A 51 -1.25 -8.43 0.23
N GLU A 52 -1.44 -9.75 0.30
CA GLU A 52 -0.82 -10.73 -0.61
C GLU A 52 -1.49 -10.77 -2.00
N ASN A 53 -2.77 -10.41 -2.10
CA ASN A 53 -3.51 -10.45 -3.38
C ASN A 53 -3.35 -9.13 -4.15
N VAL A 54 -2.33 -9.10 -5.01
CA VAL A 54 -1.96 -7.92 -5.82
C VAL A 54 -2.79 -7.82 -7.09
N PHE A 55 -3.51 -6.69 -7.25
CA PHE A 55 -4.23 -6.35 -8.48
C PHE A 55 -3.34 -5.65 -9.51
N THR A 56 -2.48 -4.73 -9.04
CA THR A 56 -1.47 -4.06 -9.85
C THR A 56 -0.24 -3.72 -9.02
N ASN A 57 0.93 -3.64 -9.67
CA ASN A 57 2.21 -3.29 -9.07
C ASN A 57 3.18 -2.70 -10.10
N ASN A 58 2.74 -1.66 -10.80
CA ASN A 58 3.59 -0.93 -11.74
C ASN A 58 4.77 -0.27 -11.00
N GLY A 59 5.98 -0.46 -11.53
CA GLY A 59 7.22 -0.03 -10.88
C GLY A 59 7.76 -1.04 -9.86
N ASN A 60 7.06 -2.15 -9.60
CA ASN A 60 7.43 -3.20 -8.64
C ASN A 60 7.82 -2.63 -7.27
N ALA A 61 7.09 -1.61 -6.82
CA ALA A 61 7.41 -0.85 -5.63
C ALA A 61 6.79 -1.46 -4.36
N TYR A 62 5.76 -2.31 -4.49
CA TYR A 62 5.15 -3.04 -3.38
C TYR A 62 5.64 -4.48 -3.33
N ASP A 63 6.10 -4.93 -2.17
CA ASP A 63 6.49 -6.31 -1.92
C ASP A 63 5.36 -7.04 -1.18
N SER A 64 4.68 -7.95 -1.90
CA SER A 64 3.56 -8.73 -1.38
C SER A 64 3.95 -9.83 -0.40
N THR A 65 5.25 -10.06 -0.17
CA THR A 65 5.74 -11.00 0.85
C THR A 65 5.96 -10.31 2.20
N THR A 66 6.20 -8.99 2.19
CA THR A 66 6.48 -8.20 3.40
C THR A 66 5.40 -7.18 3.73
N GLY A 67 4.53 -6.83 2.78
CA GLY A 67 3.51 -5.79 2.93
C GLY A 67 4.06 -4.37 2.80
N ILE A 68 5.28 -4.21 2.28
CA ILE A 68 6.02 -2.95 2.27
C ILE A 68 6.04 -2.36 0.87
N PHE A 69 5.61 -1.11 0.76
CA PHE A 69 5.89 -0.25 -0.39
C PHE A 69 7.22 0.47 -0.18
N THR A 70 8.12 0.45 -1.17
CA THR A 70 9.38 1.21 -1.16
C THR A 70 9.37 2.20 -2.32
N ALA A 71 9.51 3.49 -2.04
CA ALA A 71 9.50 4.54 -3.06
C ALA A 71 10.68 4.37 -4.04
N PRO A 72 10.44 4.10 -5.34
CA PRO A 72 11.51 3.88 -6.30
C PRO A 72 12.18 5.19 -6.76
N VAL A 73 11.47 6.31 -6.64
CA VAL A 73 11.93 7.66 -7.00
C VAL A 73 11.48 8.67 -5.95
N LYS A 74 12.09 9.84 -5.93
CA LYS A 74 11.61 10.96 -5.11
C LYS A 74 10.33 11.52 -5.72
N GLY A 75 9.33 11.81 -4.90
CA GLY A 75 8.07 12.36 -5.40
C GLY A 75 7.00 12.50 -4.33
N VAL A 76 5.82 12.95 -4.77
CA VAL A 76 4.62 12.96 -3.93
C VAL A 76 3.75 11.76 -4.28
N TYR A 77 3.44 10.96 -3.27
CA TYR A 77 2.66 9.74 -3.40
C TYR A 77 1.33 9.89 -2.67
N PHE A 78 0.27 9.30 -3.21
CA PHE A 78 -1.00 9.12 -2.51
C PHE A 78 -1.12 7.69 -2.04
N PHE A 79 -1.56 7.49 -0.80
CA PHE A 79 -1.89 6.19 -0.23
C PHE A 79 -3.32 6.19 0.30
N ASN A 80 -4.02 5.09 0.10
CA ASN A 80 -5.33 4.83 0.67
C ASN A 80 -5.41 3.40 1.16
N TYR A 81 -6.11 3.21 2.27
CA TYR A 81 -6.42 1.89 2.78
C TYR A 81 -7.85 1.86 3.34
N VAL A 82 -8.48 0.70 3.16
CA VAL A 82 -9.83 0.39 3.61
C VAL A 82 -9.77 -0.85 4.47
N VAL A 83 -10.42 -0.79 5.63
CA VAL A 83 -10.51 -1.89 6.58
C VAL A 83 -11.97 -2.16 6.87
N PHE A 84 -12.41 -3.36 6.56
CA PHE A 84 -13.76 -3.83 6.74
C PHE A 84 -13.85 -4.74 7.97
N ASN A 85 -14.92 -4.60 8.76
CA ASN A 85 -15.13 -5.36 9.98
C ASN A 85 -16.63 -5.75 10.15
N PRO A 86 -16.99 -7.04 10.05
CA PRO A 86 -18.36 -7.52 10.21
C PRO A 86 -18.69 -8.03 11.64
N SER A 87 -17.91 -7.66 12.65
CA SER A 87 -17.90 -8.39 13.93
C SER A 87 -17.85 -7.51 15.16
N ASP A 88 -18.16 -8.13 16.30
CA ASP A 88 -18.25 -7.55 17.64
C ASP A 88 -16.89 -7.23 18.28
N TYR A 89 -15.84 -7.13 17.47
CA TYR A 89 -14.49 -6.78 17.89
C TYR A 89 -14.05 -5.45 17.33
N ALA A 90 -13.05 -4.86 17.97
CA ALA A 90 -12.51 -3.58 17.58
C ALA A 90 -11.47 -3.75 16.46
N THR A 91 -11.51 -2.90 15.44
CA THR A 91 -10.54 -2.90 14.33
C THR A 91 -9.66 -1.65 14.37
N GLY A 92 -8.47 -1.71 13.79
CA GLY A 92 -7.57 -0.57 13.78
C GLY A 92 -6.27 -0.86 13.06
N VAL A 93 -5.94 0.04 12.14
CA VAL A 93 -4.68 0.01 11.41
C VAL A 93 -4.03 1.39 11.41
N ARG A 94 -2.71 1.40 11.38
CA ARG A 94 -1.90 2.61 11.23
C ARG A 94 -0.95 2.48 10.03
N LEU A 95 -0.78 3.57 9.31
CA LEU A 95 0.21 3.71 8.26
C LEU A 95 1.49 4.29 8.83
N LEU A 96 2.62 3.65 8.52
CA LEU A 96 3.93 4.10 8.95
C LEU A 96 4.80 4.51 7.76
N LYS A 97 5.61 5.55 7.97
CA LYS A 97 6.72 5.93 7.10
C LYS A 97 8.03 5.65 7.82
N ASN A 98 8.84 4.73 7.30
CA ASN A 98 10.13 4.33 7.90
C ASN A 98 9.99 3.97 9.40
N GLY A 99 8.91 3.26 9.76
CA GLY A 99 8.61 2.89 11.15
C GLY A 99 8.01 3.99 12.02
N ASN A 100 7.82 5.21 11.50
CA ASN A 100 7.18 6.31 12.22
C ASN A 100 5.70 6.42 11.85
N PHE A 101 4.84 6.61 12.85
CA PHE A 101 3.40 6.81 12.65
C PHE A 101 3.09 8.02 11.74
N VAL A 102 2.11 7.87 10.85
CA VAL A 102 1.62 8.94 9.96
C VAL A 102 0.14 9.20 10.15
N VAL A 103 -0.71 8.20 9.87
CA VAL A 103 -2.18 8.27 9.99
C VAL A 103 -2.72 6.92 10.45
N SER A 104 -3.93 6.91 11.02
CA SER A 104 -4.64 5.68 11.41
C SER A 104 -6.10 5.73 11.02
N ALA A 105 -6.71 4.56 10.90
CA ALA A 105 -8.15 4.37 10.88
C ALA A 105 -8.49 3.26 11.88
N SER A 106 -9.50 3.47 12.71
CA SER A 106 -9.92 2.49 13.71
C SER A 106 -11.40 2.60 13.96
N ASP A 107 -11.98 1.48 14.35
CA ASP A 107 -13.35 1.43 14.83
C ASP A 107 -13.47 0.54 16.07
N ASN A 108 -14.48 0.82 16.87
CA ASN A 108 -14.84 0.01 18.02
C ASN A 108 -15.93 -1.00 17.62
N PRO A 109 -16.26 -1.97 18.48
CA PRO A 109 -17.31 -2.94 18.16
C PRO A 109 -18.62 -2.27 17.73
N ASN A 110 -19.16 -2.76 16.62
CA ASN A 110 -20.36 -2.29 15.92
C ASN A 110 -21.68 -2.49 16.71
N GLY A 111 -21.65 -3.27 17.79
CA GLY A 111 -22.79 -3.46 18.68
C GLY A 111 -23.95 -4.20 18.00
N GLN A 112 -25.05 -3.51 17.70
CA GLN A 112 -26.18 -4.07 16.94
C GLN A 112 -26.05 -3.87 15.43
N ASP A 113 -25.21 -2.93 14.99
CA ASP A 113 -24.80 -2.87 13.59
C ASP A 113 -23.85 -4.04 13.32
N ARG A 114 -23.93 -4.63 12.12
CA ARG A 114 -23.21 -5.85 11.78
C ARG A 114 -22.03 -5.64 10.87
N GLU A 115 -21.90 -4.48 10.24
CA GLU A 115 -20.82 -4.25 9.26
C GLU A 115 -20.34 -2.80 9.28
N ASP A 116 -19.11 -2.60 9.74
CA ASP A 116 -18.45 -1.30 9.72
C ASP A 116 -17.25 -1.29 8.76
N THR A 117 -16.96 -0.12 8.21
CA THR A 117 -15.78 0.12 7.37
C THR A 117 -15.09 1.39 7.83
N THR A 118 -13.81 1.27 8.14
CA THR A 118 -12.95 2.40 8.46
C THR A 118 -11.89 2.55 7.39
N SER A 119 -11.50 3.79 7.08
CA SER A 119 -10.51 4.07 6.04
C SER A 119 -9.79 5.37 6.33
N ASN A 120 -8.60 5.52 5.75
CA ASN A 120 -7.92 6.81 5.70
C ASN A 120 -7.10 6.92 4.41
N SER A 121 -6.64 8.12 4.12
CA SER A 121 -5.75 8.39 3.00
C SER A 121 -4.79 9.52 3.33
N VAL A 122 -3.65 9.54 2.65
CA VAL A 122 -2.63 10.56 2.86
C VAL A 122 -1.81 10.77 1.60
N SER A 123 -1.47 12.02 1.31
CA SER A 123 -0.44 12.38 0.33
C SER A 123 0.87 12.72 1.06
N LEU A 124 1.97 12.08 0.66
CA LEU A 124 3.27 12.22 1.31
C LEU A 124 4.37 12.49 0.29
N ALA A 125 5.27 13.43 0.62
CA ALA A 125 6.55 13.53 -0.04
C ALA A 125 7.47 12.41 0.46
N LEU A 126 7.97 11.60 -0.46
CA LEU A 126 8.88 10.49 -0.20
C LEU A 126 10.21 10.73 -0.91
N GLU A 127 11.30 10.41 -0.23
CA GLU A 127 12.60 10.21 -0.83
C GLU A 127 12.70 8.79 -1.41
N ARG A 128 13.59 8.60 -2.39
CA ARG A 128 13.88 7.25 -2.90
C ARG A 128 14.34 6.35 -1.75
N GLY A 129 13.69 5.20 -1.60
CA GLY A 129 13.98 4.23 -0.54
C GLY A 129 13.12 4.40 0.71
N ASP A 130 12.32 5.46 0.84
CA ASP A 130 11.34 5.55 1.92
C ASP A 130 10.34 4.39 1.84
N GLN A 131 10.03 3.80 2.99
CA GLN A 131 9.18 2.63 3.14
C GLN A 131 7.85 2.98 3.78
N ILE A 132 6.76 2.53 3.17
CA ILE A 132 5.39 2.66 3.66
C ILE A 132 4.79 1.28 3.89
N HIS A 133 4.19 1.06 5.05
CA HIS A 133 3.44 -0.17 5.35
C HIS A 133 2.32 0.10 6.35
N LEU A 134 1.37 -0.84 6.41
CA LEU A 134 0.30 -0.83 7.39
C LEU A 134 0.62 -1.79 8.53
N GLN A 135 0.28 -1.40 9.76
CA GLN A 135 0.29 -2.27 10.92
C GLN A 135 -1.11 -2.37 11.50
N LEU A 136 -1.51 -3.60 11.83
CA LEU A 136 -2.57 -3.86 12.78
C LEU A 136 -2.15 -3.30 14.14
N ILE A 137 -3.03 -2.51 14.77
CA ILE A 137 -2.83 -2.04 16.14
C ILE A 137 -2.98 -3.23 17.10
N GLU A 138 -2.15 -3.27 18.14
CA GLU A 138 -2.21 -4.28 19.19
C GLU A 138 -3.64 -4.52 19.70
N HIS A 139 -3.97 -5.78 19.98
CA HIS A 139 -5.28 -6.25 20.43
C HIS A 139 -6.47 -5.96 19.48
N ARG A 140 -6.24 -5.45 18.27
CA ARG A 140 -7.28 -5.30 17.22
C ARG A 140 -7.31 -6.51 16.29
N ARG A 141 -8.36 -6.60 15.48
CA ARG A 141 -8.48 -7.60 14.41
C ARG A 141 -8.82 -6.94 13.08
N VAL A 142 -8.42 -7.59 12.00
CA VAL A 142 -8.88 -7.28 10.65
C VAL A 142 -9.51 -8.52 10.06
N TYR A 143 -10.72 -8.37 9.55
CA TYR A 143 -11.48 -9.45 8.95
C TYR A 143 -10.97 -9.76 7.54
N GLU A 144 -10.91 -11.03 7.15
CA GLU A 144 -10.51 -11.45 5.82
C GLU A 144 -11.54 -12.40 5.20
N ASP A 145 -11.94 -12.10 3.95
CA ASP A 145 -12.87 -12.91 3.19
C ASP A 145 -12.56 -12.93 1.68
N THR A 146 -13.36 -13.70 0.95
CA THR A 146 -13.25 -13.80 -0.51
C THR A 146 -13.79 -12.58 -1.26
N TRP A 147 -14.42 -11.62 -0.56
CA TRP A 147 -15.00 -10.41 -1.14
C TRP A 147 -13.99 -9.26 -1.22
N ARG A 148 -12.78 -9.43 -0.67
CA ARG A 148 -11.63 -8.53 -0.85
C ARG A 148 -11.91 -7.10 -0.38
N ARG A 149 -12.65 -6.97 0.74
CA ARG A 149 -13.11 -5.69 1.29
C ARG A 149 -12.03 -4.90 2.03
N ASN A 150 -10.87 -5.50 2.27
CA ASN A 150 -9.71 -4.87 2.86
C ASN A 150 -8.67 -4.61 1.79
N THR A 151 -8.39 -3.33 1.51
CA THR A 151 -7.51 -2.92 0.42
C THR A 151 -6.43 -1.96 0.89
N PHE A 152 -5.28 -2.02 0.24
CA PHE A 152 -4.20 -1.06 0.38
C PHE A 152 -3.69 -0.69 -1.01
N SER A 153 -3.69 0.60 -1.31
CA SER A 153 -3.32 1.12 -2.63
C SER A 153 -2.46 2.36 -2.48
N GLY A 154 -1.58 2.57 -3.45
CA GLY A 154 -0.80 3.80 -3.53
C GLY A 154 -0.21 4.03 -4.91
N HIS A 155 0.01 5.29 -5.24
CA HIS A 155 0.55 5.69 -6.54
C HIS A 155 1.32 7.01 -6.46
N LEU A 156 2.28 7.17 -7.38
CA LEU A 156 3.01 8.42 -7.57
C LEU A 156 2.08 9.43 -8.25
N LEU A 157 1.90 10.59 -7.63
CA LEU A 157 1.20 11.73 -8.24
C LEU A 157 2.12 12.44 -9.22
N PHE A 158 3.35 12.74 -8.78
CA PHE A 158 4.40 13.34 -9.60
C PHE A 158 5.77 13.18 -8.94
N ALA A 159 6.81 12.99 -9.76
CA ALA A 159 8.20 12.97 -9.33
C ALA A 159 8.71 14.39 -9.00
N LEU A 160 9.73 14.48 -8.13
CA LEU A 160 10.38 15.72 -7.71
C LEU A 160 11.88 15.72 -8.01
#